data_AF-A0A7V9HB68-F1
#
_entry.id   AF-A0A7V9HB68-F1
#
_cell.length_a   1.000
_cell.length_b   1.000
_cell.length_c   1.000
_cell.angle_alpha   90.00
_cell.angle_beta   90.00
_cell.angle_gamma   90.00
#
_symmetry.space_group_name_H-M   'P 1'
#
loop_
_entity.id
_entity.type
_entity.pdbx_description
1 polymer ?
#
loop_
_entity_poly.entity_id
_entity_poly.type
_entity_poly.pdbx_seq_one_letter_code
_entity_poly.pdbx_strand_id
1 'polypeptide(L)'
;MLATQSGQVGMFDAAVLVGPLPEGSFYGLLAEHGDKIVRDEDFVECYSSRMGRPSIAPSQLAKVMLLQHRTGVSDEAAMEAVAWDLRWKVALGLAVDHA
;
A
#
# COMPACT_ATOMS: atom_id res chain seq x y z
N MET A 1 17.72 6.17 1.62
CA MET A 1 17.38 5.83 3.02
C MET A 1 16.07 5.05 3.02
N LEU A 2 15.98 3.96 3.79
CA LEU A 2 14.76 3.15 3.91
C LEU A 2 13.68 3.94 4.65
N ALA A 3 12.51 4.06 4.06
CA ALA A 3 11.31 4.55 4.74
C ALA A 3 10.49 3.37 5.25
N THR A 4 9.86 3.54 6.41
CA THR A 4 9.00 2.53 7.02
C THR A 4 7.56 3.00 7.08
N GLN A 5 6.61 2.08 6.88
CA GLN A 5 5.20 2.37 7.14
C GLN A 5 4.90 2.44 8.64
N SER A 6 3.96 3.32 9.02
CA SER A 6 3.41 3.40 10.37
C SER A 6 1.99 2.84 10.35
N GLY A 7 1.60 2.09 11.39
CA GLY A 7 0.22 1.64 11.57
C GLY A 7 -0.74 2.73 12.06
N GLN A 8 -0.26 3.96 12.26
CA GLN A 8 -1.11 5.08 12.66
C GLN A 8 -1.93 5.58 11.46
N VAL A 9 -3.26 5.53 11.60
CA VAL A 9 -4.22 6.02 10.59
C VAL A 9 -4.67 7.46 10.89
N GLY A 10 -4.98 8.21 9.84
CA GLY A 10 -5.48 9.58 9.91
C GLY A 10 -7.01 9.68 9.82
N MET A 11 -7.54 10.89 10.00
CA MET A 11 -8.99 11.18 9.88
C MET A 11 -9.57 10.80 8.51
N PHE A 12 -8.78 10.93 7.44
CA PHE A 12 -9.17 10.66 6.06
C PHE A 12 -8.80 9.26 5.57
N ASP A 13 -8.42 8.37 6.48
CA ASP A 13 -8.11 6.98 6.13
C ASP A 13 -9.29 6.31 5.39
N ALA A 14 -9.00 5.66 4.27
CA ALA A 14 -10.05 5.08 3.43
C ALA A 14 -10.82 3.96 4.14
N ALA A 15 -10.16 3.14 4.96
CA ALA A 15 -10.83 2.06 5.67
C ALA A 15 -11.82 2.60 6.72
N VAL A 16 -11.47 3.73 7.36
CA VAL A 16 -12.34 4.41 8.32
C VAL A 16 -13.58 5.01 7.63
N LEU A 17 -13.41 5.64 6.47
CA LEU A 17 -14.49 6.38 5.80
C LEU A 17 -15.39 5.52 4.89
N VAL A 18 -14.84 4.49 4.24
CA VAL A 18 -15.56 3.66 3.27
C VAL A 18 -16.24 2.47 3.93
N GLY A 19 -15.75 2.05 5.10
CA GLY A 19 -16.21 0.85 5.80
C GLY A 19 -15.55 -0.43 5.27
N PRO A 20 -15.97 -1.60 5.78
CA PRO A 20 -15.32 -2.87 5.48
C PRO A 20 -15.56 -3.28 4.02
N LEU A 21 -14.50 -3.80 3.39
CA LEU A 21 -14.60 -4.48 2.11
C LEU A 21 -15.28 -5.85 2.27
N PRO A 22 -15.81 -6.46 1.18
CA PRO A 22 -16.38 -7.79 1.26
C PRO A 22 -15.41 -8.79 1.91
N GLU A 23 -15.95 -9.58 2.85
CA GLU A 23 -15.18 -10.58 3.58
C GLU A 23 -14.51 -11.58 2.60
N GLY A 24 -13.24 -11.90 2.86
CA GLY A 24 -12.45 -12.77 1.99
C GLY A 24 -12.06 -12.16 0.63
N SER A 25 -12.41 -10.90 0.35
CA SER A 25 -11.91 -10.22 -0.85
C SER A 25 -10.39 -10.04 -0.77
N PHE A 26 -9.71 -10.14 -1.91
CA PHE A 26 -8.25 -9.97 -1.97
C PHE A 26 -7.79 -8.63 -1.38
N TYR A 27 -8.54 -7.56 -1.65
CA TYR A 27 -8.27 -6.22 -1.11
C TYR A 27 -8.39 -6.17 0.41
N GLY A 28 -9.44 -6.77 0.99
CA GLY A 28 -9.62 -6.83 2.44
C GLY A 28 -8.54 -7.69 3.12
N LEU A 29 -8.23 -8.85 2.53
CA LEU A 29 -7.16 -9.72 3.03
C LEU A 29 -5.80 -9.03 2.97
N LEU A 30 -5.53 -8.25 1.92
CA LEU A 30 -4.29 -7.48 1.81
C LEU A 30 -4.24 -6.34 2.84
N ALA A 31 -5.37 -5.67 3.11
CA ALA A 31 -5.45 -4.67 4.18
C ALA A 31 -5.16 -5.28 5.57
N GLU A 32 -5.69 -6.48 5.84
CA GLU A 32 -5.57 -7.12 7.14
C GLU A 32 -4.22 -7.83 7.37
N HIS A 33 -3.62 -8.38 6.31
CA HIS A 33 -2.47 -9.26 6.41
C HIS A 33 -1.25 -8.78 5.63
N GLY A 34 -1.35 -7.68 4.86
CA GLY A 34 -0.28 -7.18 3.99
C GLY A 34 1.04 -6.98 4.73
N ASP A 35 0.99 -6.42 5.93
CA ASP A 35 2.19 -6.16 6.74
C ASP A 35 2.84 -7.43 7.30
N LYS A 36 2.17 -8.59 7.22
CA LYS A 36 2.76 -9.91 7.52
C LYS A 36 3.35 -10.57 6.27
N ILE A 37 2.91 -10.17 5.09
CA ILE A 37 3.35 -10.73 3.80
C ILE A 37 4.61 -10.00 3.32
N VAL A 38 4.64 -8.67 3.46
CA VAL A 38 5.77 -7.85 3.04
C VAL A 38 6.05 -6.77 4.08
N ARG A 39 7.29 -6.71 4.56
CA ARG A 39 7.75 -5.69 5.51
C ARG A 39 8.87 -4.87 4.91
N ASP A 40 9.05 -3.65 5.40
CA ASP A 40 10.13 -2.78 4.92
C ASP A 40 11.52 -3.34 5.27
N GLU A 41 11.62 -4.07 6.38
CA GLU A 41 12.85 -4.74 6.82
C GLU A 41 13.35 -5.77 5.82
N ASP A 42 12.45 -6.37 5.03
CA ASP A 42 12.79 -7.37 4.02
C ASP A 42 13.62 -6.75 2.86
N PHE A 43 13.68 -5.41 2.77
CA PHE A 43 14.40 -4.67 1.74
C PHE A 43 15.61 -3.89 2.25
N VAL A 44 16.01 -4.03 3.52
CA VAL A 44 17.08 -3.23 4.13
C VAL A 44 18.37 -3.24 3.29
N GLU A 45 18.73 -4.38 2.71
CA GLU A 45 19.93 -4.53 1.89
C GLU A 45 19.88 -3.75 0.57
N CYS A 46 18.69 -3.37 0.09
CA CYS A 46 18.51 -2.57 -1.12
C CYS A 46 18.75 -1.07 -0.89
N TYR A 47 18.85 -0.62 0.36
CA TYR A 47 18.92 0.81 0.69
C TYR A 47 20.19 1.16 1.48
N SER A 48 20.74 2.35 1.20
CA SER A 48 21.80 2.89 2.05
C SER A 48 21.25 3.32 3.41
N SER A 49 21.97 2.94 4.48
CA SER A 49 21.67 3.35 5.86
C SER A 49 22.01 4.80 6.18
N ARG A 50 22.90 5.43 5.39
CA ARG A 50 23.46 6.75 5.70
C ARG A 50 23.12 7.84 4.68
N MET A 51 22.65 7.48 3.48
CA MET A 51 22.45 8.44 2.40
C MET A 51 21.28 8.09 1.47
N GLY A 52 20.92 9.06 0.63
CA GLY A 52 19.85 8.96 -0.35
C GLY A 52 18.57 9.66 0.08
N ARG A 53 17.75 10.04 -0.91
CA ARG A 53 16.45 10.67 -0.70
C ARG A 53 15.51 9.71 0.06
N PRO A 54 14.61 10.20 0.92
CA PRO A 54 13.51 9.39 1.45
C PRO A 54 12.70 8.81 0.28
N SER A 55 12.57 7.49 0.24
CA SER A 55 11.71 6.81 -0.74
C SER A 55 10.32 6.60 -0.19
N ILE A 56 9.38 6.20 -1.05
CA ILE A 56 8.19 5.47 -0.60
C ILE A 56 8.67 4.20 0.10
N ALA A 57 7.96 3.77 1.14
CA ALA A 57 8.24 2.52 1.84
C ALA A 57 8.18 1.34 0.83
N PRO A 58 9.23 0.50 0.73
CA PRO A 58 9.25 -0.57 -0.26
C PRO A 58 8.13 -1.61 -0.09
N SER A 59 7.68 -1.87 1.14
CA SER A 59 6.50 -2.70 1.39
C SER A 59 5.24 -2.15 0.72
N GLN A 60 5.09 -0.82 0.65
CA GLN A 60 3.96 -0.19 -0.03
C GLN A 60 4.00 -0.43 -1.54
N LEU A 61 5.18 -0.25 -2.14
CA LEU A 61 5.36 -0.55 -3.57
C LEU A 61 5.12 -2.04 -3.86
N ALA A 62 5.58 -2.93 -2.99
CA ALA A 62 5.33 -4.36 -3.12
C ALA A 62 3.84 -4.71 -3.03
N LYS A 63 3.09 -4.08 -2.12
CA LYS A 63 1.62 -4.22 -2.03
C LYS A 63 0.93 -3.73 -3.32
N VAL A 64 1.39 -2.62 -3.91
CA VAL A 64 0.91 -2.15 -5.24
C VAL A 64 1.19 -3.19 -6.33
N MET A 65 2.40 -3.78 -6.37
CA MET A 65 2.73 -4.82 -7.34
C MET A 65 1.86 -6.08 -7.18
N LEU A 66 1.51 -6.47 -5.95
CA LEU A 66 0.58 -7.58 -5.70
C LEU A 66 -0.82 -7.29 -6.26
N LEU A 67 -1.34 -6.08 -6.02
CA LEU A 67 -2.63 -5.64 -6.56
C LEU A 67 -2.60 -5.60 -8.09
N GLN A 68 -1.55 -5.02 -8.67
CA GLN A 68 -1.36 -4.95 -10.11
C GLN A 68 -1.28 -6.34 -10.75
N HIS A 69 -0.50 -7.26 -10.17
CA HIS A 69 -0.42 -8.64 -10.64
C HIS A 69 -1.79 -9.33 -10.59
N ARG A 70 -2.54 -9.09 -9.50
CA ARG A 70 -3.88 -9.65 -9.29
C ARG A 70 -4.94 -9.08 -10.23
N THR A 71 -4.80 -7.84 -10.71
CA THR A 71 -5.76 -7.22 -11.62
C THR A 71 -5.34 -7.29 -13.09
N GLY A 72 -4.06 -7.57 -13.37
CA GLY A 72 -3.53 -7.67 -14.74
C GLY A 72 -3.47 -6.32 -15.46
N VAL A 73 -3.43 -5.22 -14.72
CA VAL A 73 -3.43 -3.85 -15.28
C VAL A 73 -2.01 -3.35 -15.57
N SER A 74 -1.88 -2.39 -16.48
CA SER A 74 -0.61 -1.70 -16.74
C SER A 74 -0.16 -0.88 -15.54
N ASP A 75 1.11 -0.45 -15.54
CA ASP A 75 1.64 0.45 -14.49
C ASP A 75 0.82 1.75 -14.41
N GLU A 76 0.47 2.32 -15.57
CA GLU A 76 -0.35 3.52 -15.66
C GLU A 76 -1.73 3.32 -15.02
N ALA A 77 -2.40 2.21 -15.36
CA ALA A 77 -3.71 1.88 -14.79
C ALA A 77 -3.62 1.48 -13.31
N ALA A 78 -2.50 0.92 -12.85
CA ALA A 78 -2.26 0.67 -11.44
C ALA A 78 -2.14 1.99 -10.66
N MET A 79 -1.41 2.98 -11.20
CA MET A 79 -1.31 4.30 -10.60
C MET A 79 -2.65 5.05 -10.61
N GLU A 80 -3.43 4.92 -11.67
CA GLU A 80 -4.80 5.44 -11.70
C GLU A 80 -5.69 4.78 -10.62
N ALA A 81 -5.56 3.46 -10.42
CA ALA A 81 -6.27 2.75 -9.37
C ALA A 81 -5.82 3.17 -7.96
N VAL A 82 -4.53 3.40 -7.74
CA VAL A 82 -4.01 3.97 -6.48
C VAL A 82 -4.63 5.33 -6.18
N ALA A 83 -4.75 6.19 -7.21
CA ALA A 83 -5.30 7.53 -7.07
C ALA A 83 -6.82 7.55 -6.86
N TRP A 84 -7.58 6.62 -7.47
CA TRP A 84 -9.05 6.75 -7.59
C TRP A 84 -9.87 5.54 -7.12
N ASP A 85 -9.31 4.34 -7.02
CA ASP A 85 -10.05 3.15 -6.57
C ASP A 85 -9.99 3.03 -5.04
N LEU A 86 -11.14 3.24 -4.39
CA LEU A 86 -11.26 3.16 -2.92
C LEU A 86 -10.86 1.79 -2.37
N ARG A 87 -11.04 0.69 -3.12
CA ARG A 87 -10.64 -0.65 -2.66
C ARG A 87 -9.12 -0.78 -2.61
N TRP A 88 -8.43 -0.15 -3.56
CA TRP A 88 -6.96 -0.07 -3.56
C TRP A 88 -6.48 0.79 -2.39
N LYS A 89 -7.12 1.94 -2.16
CA LYS A 89 -6.77 2.79 -1.01
C LYS A 89 -6.93 2.07 0.33
N VAL A 90 -8.03 1.34 0.51
CA VAL A 90 -8.22 0.49 1.71
C VAL A 90 -7.15 -0.60 1.79
N ALA A 91 -6.87 -1.33 0.71
CA ALA A 91 -5.85 -2.38 0.68
C ALA A 91 -4.43 -1.88 0.97
N LEU A 92 -4.16 -0.61 0.65
CA LEU A 92 -2.85 0.03 0.81
C LEU A 92 -2.75 0.90 2.07
N GLY A 93 -3.81 1.00 2.89
CA GLY A 93 -3.83 1.90 4.05
C GLY A 93 -3.64 3.38 3.67
N LEU A 94 -4.22 3.79 2.54
CA LEU A 94 -4.13 5.16 2.03
C LEU A 94 -5.37 5.97 2.40
N ALA A 95 -5.16 7.27 2.58
CA ALA A 95 -6.25 8.22 2.77
C ALA A 95 -7.03 8.45 1.47
N VAL A 96 -8.32 8.81 1.57
CA VAL A 96 -9.17 9.06 0.41
C VAL A 96 -8.69 10.20 -0.48
N ASP A 97 -7.93 11.14 0.09
CA ASP A 97 -7.30 12.29 -0.58
C ASP A 97 -5.86 12.04 -1.04
N HIS A 98 -5.34 10.82 -0.88
CA HIS A 98 -4.07 10.42 -1.46
C HIS A 98 -4.14 10.51 -2.99
N ALA A 99 -3.24 11.28 -3.59
CA ALA A 99 -3.14 11.53 -5.03
C ALA A 99 -2.09 10.64 -5.69
#